data_AF-A0A7J9K9G8-F1
#
_entry.id   AF-A0A7J9K9G8-F1
#
_cell.length_a   1.000
_cell.length_b   1.000
_cell.length_c   1.000
_cell.angle_alpha   90.00
_cell.angle_beta   90.00
_cell.angle_gamma   90.00
#
_symmetry.space_group_name_H-M   'P 1'
#
loop_
_entity.id
_entity.type
_entity.pdbx_description
1 polymer ?
#
loop_
_entity_poly.entity_id
_entity_poly.type
_entity_poly.pdbx_seq_one_letter_code
_entity_poly.pdbx_strand_id
1 'polypeptide(L)'
;MKIFHWFFIFLLLPLLLLPSLALNNDGVLLLSFKYSILSDPLSVLQSWNYDEETPCQWYGVTCNEIGMVTSLVLPNSQLLGSISEDIGHVQHLHHLDLSSNFFNGTLPSSIFNSTELQVLSLGGNVISGELPETIAGMASLQILNLSDNALAGKIPQNLTLLQNLTVVSLRGNYFSGDVPSGFDPVELLDLSSNLLNGTLPLDFGGGNLGLLNLSYNKISGSISPEFADKVPHNATIDLSFNNLTGAIPESLVNQKMDSFYGNVDLCGKPLKNPCSIPSTLSTPPNMSQSISPAIAVIPKPIDSTPGEPNNNVQTQARRSLNPGTIAAIAVADLAGLSIIAMVILYVYQLKKRNGLHTQSTTSNLEKKPDVNPVSTLMPSSCSSCMKIKLVETSETASSDSELEEKNQDFNVSPAEAYQKGGKLVIVNQGNEQLELETLLKASAYVLGTSGSSIVYKAVLENGTAFAVRRIGDSSVARLKDFESQVRGIAKLKHPNLVKLVGFYWGNDEKLVIYDFVSNGSLGCSSYSKYRTPPYLSVLPLSA
;
A
#
# COMPACT_ATOMS: atom_id res chain seq x y z
N MET A 1 23.59 57.10 40.08
CA MET A 1 23.74 56.09 39.02
C MET A 1 24.02 54.67 39.53
N LYS A 2 25.11 54.38 40.27
CA LYS A 2 25.49 52.98 40.60
C LYS A 2 24.40 52.12 41.30
N ILE A 3 23.62 52.70 42.22
CA ILE A 3 22.53 52.01 42.95
C ILE A 3 21.40 51.52 42.00
N PHE A 4 21.11 52.28 40.93
CA PHE A 4 20.05 51.92 39.98
C PHE A 4 20.41 50.67 39.15
N HIS A 5 21.70 50.40 38.98
CA HIS A 5 22.20 49.24 38.23
C HIS A 5 22.03 47.93 39.03
N TRP A 6 22.33 47.95 40.34
CA TRP A 6 22.07 46.83 41.23
C TRP A 6 20.58 46.54 41.39
N PHE A 7 19.72 47.56 41.43
CA PHE A 7 18.28 47.37 41.49
C PHE A 7 17.74 46.64 40.25
N PHE A 8 18.24 46.99 39.05
CA PHE A 8 17.87 46.31 37.81
C PHE A 8 18.37 44.84 37.77
N ILE A 9 19.58 44.57 38.27
CA ILE A 9 20.12 43.20 38.37
C ILE A 9 19.29 42.36 39.36
N PHE A 10 18.91 42.93 40.51
CA PHE A 10 18.03 42.26 41.48
C PHE A 10 16.58 42.07 40.99
N LEU A 11 16.13 42.87 40.02
CA LEU A 11 14.81 42.72 39.39
C LEU A 11 14.82 41.71 38.22
N LEU A 12 15.98 41.48 37.60
CA LEU A 12 16.18 40.49 36.54
C LEU A 12 16.52 39.09 37.06
N LEU A 13 17.13 38.98 38.25
CA LEU A 13 17.47 37.70 38.86
C LEU A 13 16.25 36.77 39.07
N PRO A 14 15.05 37.26 39.46
CA PRO A 14 13.84 36.44 39.54
C PRO A 14 13.31 35.98 38.17
N LEU A 15 13.51 36.75 37.10
CA LEU A 15 13.14 36.32 35.73
C LEU A 15 14.02 35.16 35.23
N LEU A 16 15.25 35.05 35.74
CA LEU A 16 16.17 33.93 35.46
C LEU A 16 15.92 32.71 36.38
N LEU A 17 15.01 32.82 37.35
CA LEU A 17 14.64 31.76 38.30
C LEU A 17 13.22 31.23 38.08
N LEU A 18 12.48 31.76 37.10
CA LEU A 18 11.36 31.02 36.53
C LEU A 18 11.94 29.79 35.84
N PRO A 19 11.55 28.55 36.21
CA PRO A 19 11.87 27.42 35.38
C PRO A 19 11.22 27.68 34.02
N SER A 20 12.02 27.75 32.97
CA SER A 20 11.49 27.53 31.62
C SER A 20 11.02 26.08 31.62
N LEU A 21 9.71 25.88 31.81
CA LEU A 21 9.05 24.59 31.64
C LEU A 21 9.14 24.24 30.16
N ALA A 22 10.30 23.71 29.79
CA ALA A 22 10.60 23.28 28.45
C ALA A 22 10.02 21.88 28.32
N LEU A 23 9.11 21.73 27.36
CA LEU A 23 8.53 20.47 26.96
C LEU A 23 9.59 19.36 26.91
N ASN A 24 9.32 18.24 27.57
CA ASN A 24 10.24 17.13 27.67
C ASN A 24 10.59 16.50 26.29
N ASN A 25 11.62 15.66 26.26
CA ASN A 25 12.12 15.07 25.02
C ASN A 25 11.05 14.31 24.23
N ASP A 26 10.21 13.52 24.90
CA ASP A 26 9.13 12.78 24.26
C ASP A 26 8.11 13.71 23.60
N GLY A 27 7.76 14.82 24.26
CA GLY A 27 6.91 15.86 23.68
C GLY A 27 7.54 16.51 22.45
N VAL A 28 8.87 16.75 22.43
CA VAL A 28 9.57 17.27 21.25
C VAL A 28 9.55 16.28 20.09
N LEU A 29 9.73 14.97 20.34
CA LEU A 29 9.59 13.92 19.33
C LEU A 29 8.15 13.82 18.79
N LEU A 30 7.16 13.87 19.68
CA LEU A 30 5.74 13.91 19.29
C LEU A 30 5.36 15.16 18.50
N LEU A 31 5.95 16.33 18.78
CA LEU A 31 5.74 17.51 17.94
C LEU A 31 6.32 17.37 16.54
N SER A 32 7.42 16.63 16.35
CA SER A 32 7.92 16.35 14.99
C SER A 32 6.95 15.45 14.22
N PHE A 33 6.34 14.45 14.88
CA PHE A 33 5.22 13.69 14.32
C PHE A 33 4.03 14.59 13.96
N LYS A 34 3.63 15.51 14.84
CA LYS A 34 2.60 16.52 14.49
C LYS A 34 3.00 17.35 13.26
N TYR A 35 4.27 17.69 13.08
CA TYR A 35 4.75 18.42 11.91
C TYR A 35 4.88 17.56 10.63
N SER A 36 4.83 16.22 10.71
CA SER A 36 4.68 15.34 9.53
C SER A 36 3.22 15.12 9.10
N ILE A 37 2.26 15.65 9.85
CA ILE A 37 0.84 15.67 9.47
C ILE A 37 0.56 16.84 8.50
N LEU A 38 -0.02 16.49 7.35
CA LEU A 38 -0.40 17.40 6.28
C LEU A 38 -1.85 17.90 6.44
N SER A 39 -2.73 17.11 7.06
CA SER A 39 -4.10 17.53 7.39
C SER A 39 -4.60 16.83 8.66
N ASP A 40 -5.15 17.63 9.57
CA ASP A 40 -5.89 17.21 10.78
C ASP A 40 -7.27 17.88 10.73
N PRO A 41 -8.26 17.28 10.03
CA PRO A 41 -9.56 17.91 9.82
C PRO A 41 -10.44 17.91 11.07
N LEU A 42 -10.15 17.05 12.04
CA LEU A 42 -10.87 16.95 13.32
C LEU A 42 -10.20 17.75 14.44
N SER A 43 -9.04 18.36 14.18
CA SER A 43 -8.23 19.12 15.14
C SER A 43 -7.79 18.30 16.37
N VAL A 44 -7.61 16.98 16.22
CA VAL A 44 -7.24 16.10 17.35
C VAL A 44 -5.87 16.43 17.92
N LEU A 45 -4.97 17.01 17.12
CA LEU A 45 -3.64 17.43 17.55
C LEU A 45 -3.63 18.87 18.08
N GLN A 46 -4.78 19.53 18.25
CA GLN A 46 -4.85 20.94 18.69
C GLN A 46 -4.16 21.18 20.04
N SER A 47 -4.29 20.24 20.98
CA SER A 47 -3.70 20.33 22.33
C SER A 47 -2.17 20.20 22.37
N TRP A 48 -1.54 19.74 21.27
CA TRP A 48 -0.11 19.47 21.22
C TRP A 48 0.66 20.78 20.99
N ASN A 49 1.30 21.32 22.03
CA ASN A 49 1.95 22.65 22.00
C ASN A 49 3.25 22.66 22.84
N TYR A 50 3.91 23.82 22.95
CA TYR A 50 5.08 24.02 23.80
C TYR A 50 4.72 24.64 25.17
N ASP A 51 3.43 24.73 25.50
CA ASP A 51 2.95 25.47 26.67
C ASP A 51 2.98 24.60 27.95
N GLU A 52 2.98 23.28 27.79
CA GLU A 52 3.07 22.28 28.87
C GLU A 52 4.50 21.73 29.04
N GLU A 53 4.86 21.35 30.28
CA GLU A 53 6.15 20.71 30.60
C GLU A 53 6.25 19.28 30.01
N THR A 54 5.11 18.60 29.85
CA THR A 54 5.02 17.21 29.36
C THR A 54 3.85 17.05 28.39
N PRO A 55 3.91 16.10 27.44
CA PRO A 55 2.82 15.83 26.52
C PRO A 55 1.64 15.07 27.17
N CYS A 56 1.67 14.82 28.48
CA CYS A 56 0.76 13.89 29.16
C CYS A 56 -0.68 14.40 29.30
N GLN A 57 -0.93 15.68 28.99
CA GLN A 57 -2.28 16.26 28.87
C GLN A 57 -2.78 16.33 27.42
N TRP A 58 -1.95 15.94 26.44
CA TRP A 58 -2.32 16.01 25.05
C TRP A 58 -3.29 14.89 24.67
N TYR A 59 -4.21 15.22 23.77
CA TYR A 59 -5.17 14.24 23.26
C TYR A 59 -4.44 13.07 22.59
N GLY A 60 -4.81 11.86 22.99
CA GLY A 60 -4.23 10.60 22.52
C GLY A 60 -2.92 10.18 23.19
N VAL A 61 -2.34 10.97 24.11
CA VAL A 61 -1.07 10.64 24.78
C VAL A 61 -1.34 10.15 26.21
N THR A 62 -0.69 9.05 26.60
CA THR A 62 -0.63 8.58 27.99
C THR A 62 0.82 8.46 28.44
N CYS A 63 1.08 8.84 29.69
CA CYS A 63 2.39 8.76 30.32
C CYS A 63 2.41 7.82 31.53
N ASN A 64 3.62 7.42 31.95
CA ASN A 64 3.86 6.82 33.26
C ASN A 64 3.87 7.88 34.39
N GLU A 65 4.05 7.43 35.64
CA GLU A 65 4.10 8.27 36.84
C GLU A 65 5.21 9.35 36.83
N ILE A 66 6.19 9.23 35.92
CA ILE A 66 7.35 10.13 35.78
C ILE A 66 7.17 11.09 34.58
N GLY A 67 6.05 11.00 33.85
CA GLY A 67 5.75 11.87 32.71
C GLY A 67 6.43 11.46 31.39
N MET A 68 6.95 10.23 31.29
CA MET A 68 7.45 9.66 30.04
C MET A 68 6.31 9.02 29.26
N VAL A 69 6.30 9.15 27.94
CA VAL A 69 5.20 8.67 27.09
C VAL A 69 5.24 7.14 26.98
N THR A 70 4.11 6.51 27.31
CA THR A 70 3.91 5.05 27.25
C THR A 70 2.86 4.61 26.23
N SER A 71 1.95 5.51 25.83
CA SER A 71 0.94 5.22 24.81
C SER A 71 0.67 6.42 23.92
N LEU A 72 0.49 6.16 22.62
CA LEU A 72 -0.05 7.09 21.65
C LEU A 72 -1.21 6.42 20.89
N VAL A 73 -2.43 6.93 21.07
CA VAL A 73 -3.68 6.37 20.53
C VAL A 73 -4.46 7.48 19.82
N LEU A 74 -4.42 7.46 18.49
CA LEU A 74 -5.13 8.39 17.59
C LEU A 74 -5.90 7.67 16.47
N PRO A 75 -6.69 6.62 16.75
CA PRO A 75 -7.42 5.91 15.71
C PRO A 75 -8.55 6.76 15.13
N ASN A 76 -9.01 6.43 13.91
CA ASN A 76 -10.20 7.02 13.26
C ASN A 76 -10.18 8.56 13.16
N SER A 77 -9.00 9.19 13.20
CA SER A 77 -8.84 10.64 13.36
C SER A 77 -8.73 11.42 12.04
N GLN A 78 -8.84 10.73 10.89
CA GLN A 78 -8.71 11.30 9.54
C GLN A 78 -7.39 12.03 9.29
N LEU A 79 -6.33 11.67 10.03
CA LEU A 79 -5.01 12.27 9.90
C LEU A 79 -4.37 11.87 8.57
N LEU A 80 -3.96 12.85 7.78
CA LEU A 80 -3.23 12.66 6.52
C LEU A 80 -1.78 13.08 6.71
N GLY A 81 -0.83 12.19 6.39
CA GLY A 81 0.61 12.47 6.50
C GLY A 81 1.44 11.21 6.40
N SER A 82 2.67 11.27 6.92
CA SER A 82 3.54 10.11 7.09
C SER A 82 3.96 9.96 8.55
N ILE A 83 4.24 8.73 8.97
CA ILE A 83 4.78 8.47 10.31
C ILE A 83 6.25 8.94 10.35
N SER A 84 6.61 9.81 11.30
CA SER A 84 7.96 10.35 11.45
C SER A 84 8.94 9.30 12.01
N GLU A 85 10.21 9.31 11.57
CA GLU A 85 11.29 8.49 12.16
C GLU A 85 11.52 8.78 13.66
N ASP A 86 11.11 9.95 14.14
CA ASP A 86 11.23 10.31 15.56
C ASP A 86 10.30 9.50 16.47
N ILE A 87 9.23 8.85 15.95
CA ILE A 87 8.33 8.04 16.78
C ILE A 87 9.04 6.83 17.39
N GLY A 88 9.97 6.21 16.65
CA GLY A 88 10.75 5.06 17.13
C GLY A 88 11.81 5.43 18.18
N HIS A 89 12.00 6.73 18.45
CA HIS A 89 12.92 7.24 19.46
C HIS A 89 12.23 7.52 20.81
N VAL A 90 10.90 7.36 20.91
CA VAL A 90 10.14 7.45 22.18
C VAL A 90 10.37 6.16 22.97
N GLN A 91 11.30 6.19 23.92
CA GLN A 91 11.95 4.99 24.48
C GLN A 91 10.98 4.04 25.21
N HIS A 92 10.00 4.59 25.93
CA HIS A 92 9.08 3.84 26.78
C HIS A 92 7.70 3.60 26.15
N LEU A 93 7.58 3.79 24.83
CA LEU A 93 6.32 3.59 24.12
C LEU A 93 5.97 2.09 24.09
N HIS A 94 4.94 1.71 24.83
CA HIS A 94 4.40 0.34 24.85
C HIS A 94 3.24 0.14 23.87
N HIS A 95 2.50 1.20 23.55
CA HIS A 95 1.29 1.11 22.73
C HIS A 95 1.25 2.24 21.69
N LEU A 96 1.21 1.88 20.41
CA LEU A 96 1.01 2.80 19.30
C LEU A 96 -0.18 2.36 18.45
N ASP A 97 -1.27 3.13 18.50
CA ASP A 97 -2.44 2.92 17.64
C ASP A 97 -2.73 4.18 16.81
N LEU A 98 -2.49 4.06 15.50
CA LEU A 98 -2.77 5.08 14.48
C LEU A 98 -3.74 4.53 13.41
N SER A 99 -4.52 3.49 13.75
CA SER A 99 -5.41 2.79 12.81
C SER A 99 -6.52 3.68 12.23
N SER A 100 -7.04 3.32 11.06
CA SER A 100 -8.15 4.02 10.38
C SER A 100 -7.89 5.51 10.14
N ASN A 101 -6.72 5.83 9.58
CA ASN A 101 -6.31 7.18 9.19
C ASN A 101 -5.90 7.18 7.70
N PHE A 102 -5.22 8.23 7.25
CA PHE A 102 -4.67 8.34 5.90
C PHE A 102 -3.13 8.42 5.92
N PHE A 103 -2.47 7.70 6.84
CA PHE A 103 -1.02 7.61 6.87
C PHE A 103 -0.49 6.92 5.61
N ASN A 104 0.54 7.50 5.00
CA ASN A 104 1.17 7.01 3.77
C ASN A 104 2.71 7.03 3.88
N GLY A 105 3.36 6.59 2.80
CA GLY A 105 4.81 6.38 2.77
C GLY A 105 5.18 4.97 3.22
N THR A 106 6.37 4.81 3.80
CA THR A 106 6.86 3.54 4.35
C THR A 106 6.90 3.61 5.87
N LEU A 107 6.90 2.46 6.55
CA LEU A 107 7.20 2.41 7.98
C LEU A 107 8.63 2.96 8.23
N PRO A 108 8.82 3.86 9.21
CA PRO A 108 10.14 4.37 9.57
C PRO A 108 11.02 3.25 10.13
N SER A 109 12.30 3.25 9.77
CA SER A 109 13.23 2.18 10.17
C SER A 109 13.45 2.11 11.69
N SER A 110 13.32 3.25 12.39
CA SER A 110 13.45 3.35 13.84
C SER A 110 12.40 2.54 14.62
N ILE A 111 11.20 2.33 14.09
CA ILE A 111 10.10 1.64 14.81
C ILE A 111 10.43 0.16 15.11
N PHE A 112 11.25 -0.46 14.26
CA PHE A 112 11.68 -1.85 14.43
C PHE A 112 12.75 -2.01 15.53
N ASN A 113 13.30 -0.91 16.03
CA ASN A 113 14.22 -0.88 17.17
C ASN A 113 13.53 -0.60 18.51
N SER A 114 12.20 -0.38 18.53
CA SER A 114 11.43 -0.08 19.74
C SER A 114 11.24 -1.35 20.58
N THR A 115 12.23 -1.70 21.39
CA THR A 115 12.28 -2.96 22.16
C THR A 115 11.16 -3.10 23.19
N GLU A 116 10.62 -1.98 23.70
CA GLU A 116 9.56 -1.95 24.72
C GLU A 116 8.13 -1.92 24.13
N LEU A 117 7.98 -1.84 22.80
CA LEU A 117 6.67 -1.74 22.15
C LEU A 117 5.93 -3.09 22.19
N GLN A 118 4.72 -3.09 22.74
CA GLN A 118 3.87 -4.27 22.93
C GLN A 118 2.71 -4.30 21.92
N VAL A 119 2.17 -3.14 21.54
CA VAL A 119 1.08 -3.01 20.58
C VAL A 119 1.50 -2.05 19.46
N LEU A 120 1.50 -2.55 18.22
CA LEU A 120 1.62 -1.75 17.01
C LEU A 120 0.36 -1.95 16.15
N SER A 121 -0.51 -0.94 16.14
CA SER A 121 -1.76 -0.93 15.37
C SER A 121 -1.76 0.21 14.35
N LEU A 122 -1.57 -0.13 13.09
CA LEU A 122 -1.56 0.80 11.95
C LEU A 122 -2.57 0.39 10.86
N GLY A 123 -3.48 -0.54 11.17
CA GLY A 123 -4.43 -1.09 10.20
C GLY A 123 -5.37 -0.03 9.60
N GLY A 124 -5.84 -0.22 8.37
CA GLY A 124 -6.75 0.72 7.69
C GLY A 124 -6.08 2.06 7.35
N ASN A 125 -4.92 2.02 6.71
CA ASN A 125 -4.15 3.19 6.27
C ASN A 125 -3.70 3.02 4.80
N VAL A 126 -2.76 3.83 4.33
CA VAL A 126 -2.20 3.77 2.96
C VAL A 126 -0.67 3.57 3.03
N ILE A 127 -0.19 2.85 4.05
CA ILE A 127 1.24 2.57 4.28
C ILE A 127 1.71 1.53 3.26
N SER A 128 2.92 1.71 2.75
CA SER A 128 3.50 0.94 1.65
C SER A 128 4.94 0.53 1.94
N GLY A 129 5.56 -0.19 1.01
CA GLY A 129 6.90 -0.77 1.18
C GLY A 129 6.84 -2.20 1.70
N GLU A 130 7.97 -2.69 2.21
CA GLU A 130 8.15 -4.08 2.65
C GLU A 130 8.31 -4.17 4.17
N LEU A 131 8.03 -5.34 4.75
CA LEU A 131 8.38 -5.63 6.14
C LEU A 131 9.83 -6.13 6.21
N PRO A 132 10.74 -5.43 6.92
CA PRO A 132 12.14 -5.83 6.99
C PRO A 132 12.37 -6.96 8.00
N GLU A 133 13.39 -7.76 7.76
CA GLU A 133 13.87 -8.80 8.69
C GLU A 133 14.34 -8.23 10.06
N THR A 134 14.52 -6.91 10.18
CA THR A 134 14.78 -6.21 11.45
C THR A 134 13.58 -6.18 12.39
N ILE A 135 12.39 -6.62 11.97
CA ILE A 135 11.20 -6.71 12.82
C ILE A 135 11.41 -7.57 14.09
N ALA A 136 12.35 -8.51 14.07
CA ALA A 136 12.79 -9.25 15.26
C ALA A 136 13.41 -8.39 16.37
N GLY A 137 13.75 -7.12 16.11
CA GLY A 137 14.19 -6.18 17.14
C GLY A 137 13.10 -5.77 18.14
N MET A 138 11.82 -5.96 17.77
CA MET A 138 10.66 -5.58 18.58
C MET A 138 10.33 -6.66 19.64
N ALA A 139 11.29 -6.95 20.52
CA ALA A 139 11.26 -8.12 21.41
C ALA A 139 10.05 -8.21 22.36
N SER A 140 9.44 -7.09 22.76
CA SER A 140 8.24 -7.06 23.61
C SER A 140 6.91 -7.11 22.85
N LEU A 141 6.91 -7.18 21.51
CA LEU A 141 5.72 -7.06 20.68
C LEU A 141 4.77 -8.25 20.88
N GLN A 142 3.51 -7.94 21.20
CA GLN A 142 2.42 -8.88 21.43
C GLN A 142 1.37 -8.80 20.32
N ILE A 143 1.04 -7.57 19.89
CA ILE A 143 0.02 -7.31 18.87
C ILE A 143 0.64 -6.54 17.71
N LEU A 144 0.63 -7.16 16.53
CA LEU A 144 0.98 -6.53 15.25
C LEU A 144 -0.26 -6.49 14.35
N ASN A 145 -0.84 -5.31 14.18
CA ASN A 145 -1.94 -5.08 13.25
C ASN A 145 -1.52 -4.08 12.16
N LEU A 146 -1.27 -4.59 10.96
CA LEU A 146 -0.96 -3.82 9.75
C LEU A 146 -1.99 -4.08 8.64
N SER A 147 -3.21 -4.48 9.00
CA SER A 147 -4.25 -4.87 8.04
C SER A 147 -4.66 -3.70 7.12
N ASP A 148 -5.27 -4.01 5.98
CA ASP A 148 -5.90 -3.04 5.07
C ASP A 148 -4.98 -1.83 4.77
N ASN A 149 -3.83 -2.14 4.17
CA ASN A 149 -2.77 -1.20 3.80
C ASN A 149 -2.25 -1.53 2.38
N ALA A 150 -1.11 -0.97 1.99
CA ALA A 150 -0.45 -1.20 0.70
C ALA A 150 0.96 -1.81 0.85
N LEU A 151 1.21 -2.57 1.93
CA LEU A 151 2.47 -3.28 2.14
C LEU A 151 2.64 -4.42 1.13
N ALA A 152 3.87 -4.70 0.74
CA ALA A 152 4.23 -5.66 -0.31
C ALA A 152 5.51 -6.44 0.05
N GLY A 153 6.04 -7.21 -0.89
CA GLY A 153 7.21 -8.05 -0.69
C GLY A 153 6.85 -9.40 -0.07
N LYS A 154 7.76 -9.98 0.72
CA LYS A 154 7.53 -11.21 1.48
C LYS A 154 7.19 -10.90 2.93
N ILE A 155 6.50 -11.83 3.60
CA ILE A 155 6.44 -11.82 5.07
C ILE A 155 7.82 -12.29 5.58
N PRO A 156 8.56 -11.50 6.37
CA PRO A 156 9.90 -11.85 6.82
C PRO A 156 9.86 -13.06 7.77
N GLN A 157 10.79 -13.99 7.57
CA GLN A 157 10.86 -15.21 8.41
C GLN A 157 11.20 -14.85 9.87
N ASN A 158 11.92 -13.75 10.10
CA ASN A 158 12.23 -13.27 11.44
C ASN A 158 11.01 -12.82 12.26
N LEU A 159 9.83 -12.63 11.64
CA LEU A 159 8.59 -12.34 12.38
C LEU A 159 8.24 -13.46 13.35
N THR A 160 8.55 -14.72 13.02
CA THR A 160 8.23 -15.88 13.85
C THR A 160 9.22 -16.11 15.01
N LEU A 161 10.27 -15.30 15.09
CA LEU A 161 11.21 -15.30 16.23
C LEU A 161 10.67 -14.55 17.45
N LEU A 162 9.63 -13.72 17.29
CA LEU A 162 9.05 -12.90 18.36
C LEU A 162 8.23 -13.76 19.34
N GLN A 163 8.87 -14.19 20.43
CA GLN A 163 8.30 -15.13 21.40
C GLN A 163 7.06 -14.61 22.17
N ASN A 164 6.86 -13.29 22.22
CA ASN A 164 5.74 -12.65 22.91
C ASN A 164 4.53 -12.39 21.99
N LEU A 165 4.66 -12.66 20.68
CA LEU A 165 3.68 -12.28 19.66
C LEU A 165 2.47 -13.21 19.71
N THR A 166 1.30 -12.67 20.05
CA THR A 166 0.03 -13.40 20.19
C THR A 166 -0.97 -13.08 19.08
N VAL A 167 -0.93 -11.87 18.52
CA VAL A 167 -1.87 -11.42 17.49
C VAL A 167 -1.11 -10.83 16.30
N VAL A 168 -1.34 -11.40 15.12
CA VAL A 168 -0.78 -10.95 13.84
C VAL A 168 -1.91 -10.78 12.82
N SER A 169 -2.14 -9.55 12.38
CA SER A 169 -3.00 -9.27 11.23
C SER A 169 -2.23 -8.50 10.15
N LEU A 170 -2.00 -9.17 9.03
CA LEU A 170 -1.43 -8.62 7.79
C LEU A 170 -2.46 -8.62 6.65
N ARG A 171 -3.73 -8.86 6.98
CA ARG A 171 -4.85 -8.95 6.04
C ARG A 171 -4.90 -7.77 5.07
N GLY A 172 -5.35 -7.97 3.84
CA GLY A 172 -5.69 -6.86 2.94
C GLY A 172 -4.48 -6.05 2.51
N ASN A 173 -3.41 -6.72 2.12
CA ASN A 173 -2.15 -6.12 1.65
C ASN A 173 -1.73 -6.81 0.32
N TYR A 174 -0.49 -6.58 -0.12
CA TYR A 174 0.10 -7.17 -1.32
C TYR A 174 1.27 -8.12 -0.98
N PHE A 175 1.26 -8.76 0.20
CA PHE A 175 2.29 -9.74 0.57
C PHE A 175 2.27 -10.96 -0.35
N SER A 176 3.45 -11.48 -0.68
CA SER A 176 3.67 -12.51 -1.68
C SER A 176 4.76 -13.50 -1.25
N GLY A 177 4.89 -14.62 -1.97
CA GLY A 177 5.75 -15.73 -1.54
C GLY A 177 5.01 -16.69 -0.62
N ASP A 178 5.78 -17.63 -0.08
CA ASP A 178 5.29 -18.70 0.80
C ASP A 178 4.85 -18.16 2.18
N VAL A 179 3.99 -18.93 2.86
CA VAL A 179 3.59 -18.65 4.25
C VAL A 179 4.74 -19.07 5.20
N PRO A 180 5.27 -18.19 6.06
CA PRO A 180 6.31 -18.56 7.02
C PRO A 180 5.87 -19.62 8.04
N SER A 181 6.83 -20.34 8.63
CA SER A 181 6.61 -21.26 9.75
C SER A 181 7.20 -20.76 11.07
N GLY A 182 6.70 -21.29 12.18
CA GLY A 182 7.15 -20.99 13.54
C GLY A 182 6.25 -20.03 14.33
N PHE A 183 4.99 -19.87 13.93
CA PHE A 183 3.99 -19.06 14.64
C PHE A 183 3.47 -19.73 15.95
N ASP A 184 4.28 -20.54 16.62
CA ASP A 184 3.91 -21.28 17.83
C ASP A 184 3.33 -20.42 18.98
N PRO A 185 3.82 -19.20 19.28
CA PRO A 185 3.20 -18.35 20.32
C PRO A 185 1.91 -17.65 19.87
N VAL A 186 1.59 -17.63 18.56
CA VAL A 186 0.48 -16.84 18.02
C VAL A 186 -0.87 -17.53 18.26
N GLU A 187 -1.83 -16.76 18.78
CA GLU A 187 -3.21 -17.17 19.02
C GLU A 187 -4.13 -16.77 17.84
N LEU A 188 -3.86 -15.62 17.21
CA LEU A 188 -4.63 -15.11 16.06
C LEU A 188 -3.68 -14.74 14.93
N LEU A 189 -3.80 -15.44 13.80
CA LEU A 189 -3.05 -15.19 12.57
C LEU A 189 -4.00 -14.95 11.39
N ASP A 190 -4.10 -13.69 10.94
CA ASP A 190 -4.88 -13.30 9.76
C ASP A 190 -3.96 -12.74 8.66
N LEU A 191 -3.74 -13.57 7.63
CA LEU A 191 -2.98 -13.24 6.43
C LEU A 191 -3.88 -13.16 5.19
N SER A 192 -5.20 -13.07 5.38
CA SER A 192 -6.17 -13.15 4.30
C SER A 192 -6.11 -11.96 3.32
N SER A 193 -6.67 -12.13 2.12
CA SER A 193 -6.72 -11.05 1.11
C SER A 193 -5.32 -10.50 0.78
N ASN A 194 -4.41 -11.38 0.38
CA ASN A 194 -3.04 -11.08 -0.01
C ASN A 194 -2.69 -11.78 -1.35
N LEU A 195 -1.40 -11.80 -1.71
CA LEU A 195 -0.87 -12.46 -2.91
C LEU A 195 0.01 -13.67 -2.56
N LEU A 196 -0.12 -14.23 -1.36
CA LEU A 196 0.67 -15.36 -0.88
C LEU A 196 0.47 -16.58 -1.79
N ASN A 197 1.54 -17.31 -2.06
CA ASN A 197 1.55 -18.42 -3.00
C ASN A 197 2.39 -19.58 -2.44
N GLY A 198 2.86 -20.49 -3.31
CA GLY A 198 3.57 -21.69 -2.88
C GLY A 198 2.63 -22.71 -2.25
N THR A 199 3.11 -23.45 -1.25
CA THR A 199 2.38 -24.50 -0.53
C THR A 199 2.30 -24.22 0.95
N LEU A 200 1.31 -24.79 1.64
CA LEU A 200 1.28 -24.79 3.11
C LEU A 200 2.53 -25.48 3.68
N PRO A 201 3.22 -24.90 4.68
CA PRO A 201 4.43 -25.50 5.25
C PRO A 201 4.10 -26.74 6.09
N LEU A 202 4.88 -27.81 5.94
CA LEU A 202 4.66 -29.09 6.64
C LEU A 202 4.78 -28.98 8.16
N ASP A 203 5.68 -28.13 8.64
CA ASP A 203 5.85 -27.83 10.06
C ASP A 203 5.48 -26.36 10.28
N PHE A 204 4.18 -26.07 10.35
CA PHE A 204 3.69 -24.69 10.40
C PHE A 204 4.13 -23.95 11.66
N GLY A 205 4.26 -24.65 12.79
CA GLY A 205 4.45 -24.05 14.11
C GLY A 205 3.25 -23.18 14.46
N GLY A 206 2.27 -23.73 15.18
CA GLY A 206 0.98 -23.06 15.41
C GLY A 206 0.23 -23.59 16.63
N GLY A 207 0.97 -24.13 17.62
CA GLY A 207 0.40 -24.88 18.74
C GLY A 207 -0.60 -24.11 19.62
N ASN A 208 -0.57 -22.78 19.60
CA ASN A 208 -1.48 -21.93 20.37
C ASN A 208 -2.62 -21.30 19.54
N LEU A 209 -2.71 -21.56 18.23
CA LEU A 209 -3.68 -20.89 17.36
C LEU A 209 -5.13 -21.17 17.76
N GLY A 210 -5.87 -20.10 18.08
CA GLY A 210 -7.33 -20.07 18.17
C GLY A 210 -7.98 -19.67 16.84
N LEU A 211 -7.30 -18.88 16.00
CA LEU A 211 -7.77 -18.47 14.68
C LEU A 211 -6.64 -18.42 13.66
N LEU A 212 -6.85 -19.08 12.51
CA LEU A 212 -5.98 -19.03 11.35
C LEU A 212 -6.80 -18.68 10.10
N ASN A 213 -6.54 -17.51 9.51
CA ASN A 213 -7.18 -17.07 8.28
C ASN A 213 -6.15 -16.84 7.18
N LEU A 214 -6.16 -17.71 6.17
CA LEU A 214 -5.32 -17.64 4.97
C LEU A 214 -6.17 -17.41 3.71
N SER A 215 -7.45 -17.05 3.86
CA SER A 215 -8.40 -16.94 2.75
C SER A 215 -8.02 -15.86 1.74
N TYR A 216 -8.54 -15.94 0.51
CA TYR A 216 -8.28 -14.97 -0.56
C TYR A 216 -6.78 -14.76 -0.82
N ASN A 217 -6.09 -15.85 -1.16
CA ASN A 217 -4.68 -15.88 -1.53
C ASN A 217 -4.49 -16.76 -2.79
N LYS A 218 -3.26 -17.14 -3.11
CA LYS A 218 -2.89 -18.01 -4.24
C LYS A 218 -2.14 -19.28 -3.76
N ILE A 219 -2.38 -19.70 -2.51
CA ILE A 219 -1.74 -20.88 -1.91
C ILE A 219 -2.22 -22.11 -2.68
N SER A 220 -1.31 -23.05 -2.93
CA SER A 220 -1.52 -24.17 -3.85
C SER A 220 -1.06 -25.50 -3.26
N GLY A 221 -1.37 -26.59 -3.97
CA GLY A 221 -1.03 -27.95 -3.55
C GLY A 221 -2.01 -28.53 -2.53
N SER A 222 -1.68 -29.70 -2.00
CA SER A 222 -2.53 -30.41 -1.04
C SER A 222 -2.35 -29.89 0.38
N ILE A 223 -3.45 -29.83 1.14
CA ILE A 223 -3.40 -29.66 2.59
C ILE A 223 -2.83 -30.97 3.17
N SER A 224 -1.59 -30.94 3.67
CA SER A 224 -0.95 -32.14 4.18
C SER A 224 -1.44 -32.50 5.59
N PRO A 225 -1.44 -33.79 5.98
CA PRO A 225 -1.69 -34.18 7.36
C PRO A 225 -0.70 -33.53 8.33
N GLU A 226 0.58 -33.40 7.95
CA GLU A 226 1.61 -32.77 8.77
C GLU A 226 1.28 -31.31 9.11
N PHE A 227 0.74 -30.54 8.16
CA PHE A 227 0.24 -29.19 8.43
C PHE A 227 -1.02 -29.24 9.32
N ALA A 228 -1.98 -30.09 8.98
CA ALA A 228 -3.28 -30.16 9.66
C ALA A 228 -3.16 -30.57 11.13
N ASP A 229 -2.27 -31.51 11.45
CA ASP A 229 -2.05 -32.04 12.80
C ASP A 229 -1.22 -31.10 13.68
N LYS A 230 -0.63 -30.04 13.10
CA LYS A 230 0.07 -28.96 13.81
C LYS A 230 -0.85 -27.81 14.23
N VAL A 231 -2.07 -27.74 13.69
CA VAL A 231 -3.07 -26.73 14.07
C VAL A 231 -4.03 -27.31 15.11
N PRO A 232 -4.29 -26.64 16.25
CA PRO A 232 -5.17 -27.15 17.29
C PRO A 232 -6.59 -27.48 16.78
N HIS A 233 -7.17 -28.59 17.23
CA HIS A 233 -8.50 -29.03 16.80
C HIS A 233 -9.64 -28.05 17.15
N ASN A 234 -9.41 -27.14 18.10
CA ASN A 234 -10.34 -26.07 18.50
C ASN A 234 -10.08 -24.74 17.76
N ALA A 235 -9.03 -24.64 16.94
CA ALA A 235 -8.77 -23.47 16.12
C ALA A 235 -9.88 -23.27 15.08
N THR A 236 -10.27 -22.04 14.82
CA THR A 236 -11.08 -21.70 13.64
C THR A 236 -10.16 -21.46 12.46
N ILE A 237 -10.31 -22.25 11.39
CA ILE A 237 -9.45 -22.18 10.21
C ILE A 237 -10.27 -21.70 9.01
N ASP A 238 -9.70 -20.81 8.19
CA ASP A 238 -10.24 -20.42 6.89
C ASP A 238 -9.14 -20.45 5.82
N LEU A 239 -9.29 -21.35 4.85
CA LEU A 239 -8.42 -21.57 3.68
C LEU A 239 -9.17 -21.26 2.36
N SER A 240 -10.33 -20.59 2.42
CA SER A 240 -11.19 -20.35 1.27
C SER A 240 -10.53 -19.43 0.23
N PHE A 241 -11.00 -19.48 -1.01
CA PHE A 241 -10.51 -18.66 -2.13
C PHE A 241 -8.98 -18.74 -2.31
N ASN A 242 -8.48 -19.96 -2.42
CA ASN A 242 -7.10 -20.30 -2.75
C ASN A 242 -7.08 -21.28 -3.95
N ASN A 243 -5.91 -21.86 -4.27
CA ASN A 243 -5.71 -22.85 -5.32
C ASN A 243 -5.30 -24.22 -4.74
N LEU A 244 -5.82 -24.57 -3.56
CA LEU A 244 -5.57 -25.85 -2.89
C LEU A 244 -6.24 -27.01 -3.63
N THR A 245 -5.65 -28.20 -3.54
CA THR A 245 -6.06 -29.38 -4.32
C THR A 245 -6.11 -30.66 -3.47
N GLY A 246 -6.85 -31.67 -3.94
CA GLY A 246 -6.88 -32.99 -3.31
C GLY A 246 -7.84 -33.10 -2.12
N ALA A 247 -7.61 -34.13 -1.28
CA ALA A 247 -8.49 -34.45 -0.16
C ALA A 247 -8.22 -33.57 1.06
N ILE A 248 -9.28 -33.10 1.72
CA ILE A 248 -9.19 -32.44 3.03
C ILE A 248 -8.84 -33.49 4.11
N PRO A 249 -7.78 -33.29 4.92
CA PRO A 249 -7.40 -34.20 6.01
C PRO A 249 -8.48 -34.40 7.07
N GLU A 250 -8.52 -35.59 7.69
CA GLU A 250 -9.53 -35.92 8.71
C GLU A 250 -9.51 -34.98 9.92
N SER A 251 -8.34 -34.49 10.32
CA SER A 251 -8.15 -33.52 11.41
C SER A 251 -8.86 -32.17 11.18
N LEU A 252 -9.22 -31.85 9.92
CA LEU A 252 -9.92 -30.60 9.55
C LEU A 252 -11.41 -30.79 9.23
N VAL A 253 -11.96 -32.00 9.33
CA VAL A 253 -13.37 -32.29 8.98
C VAL A 253 -14.38 -31.56 9.87
N ASN A 254 -13.98 -31.14 11.07
CA ASN A 254 -14.81 -30.36 12.00
C ASN A 254 -14.92 -28.86 11.65
N GLN A 255 -14.11 -28.37 10.71
CA GLN A 255 -14.17 -26.98 10.25
C GLN A 255 -15.45 -26.72 9.42
N LYS A 256 -15.82 -25.46 9.23
CA LYS A 256 -16.99 -25.09 8.44
C LYS A 256 -16.77 -25.44 6.96
N MET A 257 -17.85 -25.74 6.23
CA MET A 257 -17.77 -25.97 4.78
C MET A 257 -17.24 -24.73 4.04
N ASP A 258 -17.62 -23.53 4.50
CA ASP A 258 -17.22 -22.25 3.91
C ASP A 258 -15.70 -22.03 3.96
N SER A 259 -15.01 -22.55 4.99
CA SER A 259 -13.56 -22.47 5.20
C SER A 259 -12.71 -23.10 4.09
N PHE A 260 -13.30 -23.83 3.15
CA PHE A 260 -12.60 -24.45 2.02
C PHE A 260 -13.15 -24.00 0.66
N TYR A 261 -14.18 -23.15 0.65
CA TYR A 261 -14.87 -22.73 -0.58
C TYR A 261 -13.92 -22.01 -1.55
N GLY A 262 -14.24 -21.99 -2.85
CA GLY A 262 -13.42 -21.32 -3.87
C GLY A 262 -12.16 -22.08 -4.32
N ASN A 263 -11.73 -23.12 -3.59
CA ASN A 263 -10.69 -24.05 -4.04
C ASN A 263 -11.32 -25.11 -4.96
N VAL A 264 -11.11 -25.00 -6.28
CA VAL A 264 -11.82 -25.82 -7.29
C VAL A 264 -11.51 -27.32 -7.18
N ASP A 265 -10.25 -27.67 -6.88
CA ASP A 265 -9.77 -29.05 -6.86
C ASP A 265 -9.77 -29.69 -5.45
N LEU A 266 -10.34 -29.04 -4.43
CA LEU A 266 -10.54 -29.66 -3.11
C LEU A 266 -11.75 -30.60 -3.10
N CYS A 267 -11.58 -31.73 -2.42
CA CYS A 267 -12.59 -32.77 -2.26
C CYS A 267 -12.60 -33.37 -0.85
N GLY A 268 -13.66 -34.13 -0.54
CA GLY A 268 -13.85 -34.75 0.78
C GLY A 268 -14.55 -33.83 1.76
N LYS A 269 -14.90 -34.35 2.94
CA LYS A 269 -15.62 -33.60 3.98
C LYS A 269 -14.74 -32.46 4.52
N PRO A 270 -15.28 -31.29 4.87
CA PRO A 270 -16.71 -30.95 4.95
C PRO A 270 -17.36 -30.55 3.60
N LEU A 271 -16.61 -30.51 2.49
CA LEU A 271 -17.20 -30.27 1.17
C LEU A 271 -18.09 -31.45 0.73
N LYS A 272 -19.03 -31.17 -0.18
CA LYS A 272 -19.92 -32.18 -0.79
C LYS A 272 -19.28 -32.87 -2.01
N ASN A 273 -18.10 -32.43 -2.43
CA ASN A 273 -17.40 -32.94 -3.60
C ASN A 273 -16.73 -34.29 -3.26
N PRO A 274 -17.09 -35.41 -3.93
CA PRO A 274 -16.43 -36.68 -3.69
C PRO A 274 -15.00 -36.66 -4.25
N CYS A 275 -14.05 -37.25 -3.54
CA CYS A 275 -12.71 -37.45 -4.08
C CYS A 275 -12.68 -38.58 -5.10
N SER A 276 -12.06 -38.32 -6.27
CA SER A 276 -11.78 -39.34 -7.27
C SER A 276 -10.79 -40.36 -6.71
N ILE A 277 -11.27 -41.56 -6.38
CA ILE A 277 -10.42 -42.68 -5.97
C ILE A 277 -9.53 -43.06 -7.17
N PRO A 278 -8.18 -43.04 -7.06
CA PRO A 278 -7.32 -43.50 -8.13
C PRO A 278 -7.57 -44.99 -8.42
N SER A 279 -7.81 -45.33 -9.69
CA SER A 279 -8.16 -46.70 -10.14
C SER A 279 -7.03 -47.73 -10.03
N THR A 280 -6.00 -47.47 -9.21
CA THR A 280 -4.84 -48.35 -8.99
C THR A 280 -5.01 -49.30 -7.80
N LEU A 281 -6.06 -49.14 -6.98
CA LEU A 281 -6.35 -50.00 -5.82
C LEU A 281 -7.47 -51.04 -6.04
N SER A 282 -8.09 -51.07 -7.22
CA SER A 282 -8.96 -52.18 -7.61
C SER A 282 -8.15 -53.32 -8.21
N THR A 283 -7.73 -54.30 -7.40
CA THR A 283 -7.27 -55.60 -7.91
C THR A 283 -8.46 -56.39 -8.46
N PRO A 284 -8.54 -56.70 -9.76
CA PRO A 284 -9.55 -57.60 -10.29
C PRO A 284 -9.22 -59.05 -9.87
N PRO A 285 -10.22 -59.93 -9.68
CA PRO A 285 -9.96 -61.32 -9.35
C PRO A 285 -9.25 -62.04 -10.51
N ASN A 286 -8.31 -62.88 -10.12
CA ASN A 286 -7.44 -63.66 -11.00
C ASN A 286 -8.24 -64.56 -11.98
N MET A 287 -8.07 -64.36 -13.29
CA MET A 287 -8.43 -65.36 -14.30
C MET A 287 -7.35 -65.45 -15.38
N SER A 288 -6.73 -66.63 -15.48
CA SER A 288 -5.57 -66.88 -16.33
C SER A 288 -5.94 -67.21 -17.78
N GLN A 289 -5.28 -66.57 -18.75
CA GLN A 289 -4.77 -67.12 -20.02
C GLN A 289 -4.20 -65.94 -20.86
N SER A 290 -2.88 -65.84 -21.03
CA SER A 290 -2.10 -66.51 -22.09
C SER A 290 -2.28 -65.91 -23.49
N ILE A 291 -1.32 -65.08 -23.93
CA ILE A 291 -0.56 -65.22 -25.19
C ILE A 291 0.69 -64.30 -25.13
N SER A 292 1.77 -64.70 -25.82
CA SER A 292 3.17 -64.37 -25.54
C SER A 292 3.69 -62.99 -26.02
N PRO A 293 4.81 -62.48 -25.45
CA PRO A 293 5.51 -61.29 -25.94
C PRO A 293 6.48 -61.62 -27.09
N ALA A 294 6.78 -60.63 -27.94
CA ALA A 294 7.78 -60.71 -29.01
C ALA A 294 9.15 -60.15 -28.55
N ILE A 295 10.23 -60.77 -29.04
CA ILE A 295 11.62 -60.62 -28.60
C ILE A 295 12.49 -60.00 -29.70
N ALA A 296 13.42 -59.10 -29.34
CA ALA A 296 14.81 -58.96 -29.88
C ALA A 296 15.46 -57.71 -29.21
N VAL A 297 16.51 -57.74 -28.39
CA VAL A 297 17.83 -58.43 -28.38
C VAL A 297 18.91 -57.77 -29.26
N ILE A 298 20.01 -57.44 -28.59
CA ILE A 298 21.21 -56.69 -29.04
C ILE A 298 22.26 -57.65 -29.63
N PRO A 299 23.20 -57.15 -30.47
CA PRO A 299 24.59 -57.64 -30.41
C PRO A 299 25.68 -56.54 -30.34
N LYS A 300 26.77 -56.84 -29.62
CA LYS A 300 28.14 -56.28 -29.77
C LYS A 300 29.07 -57.46 -30.16
N PRO A 301 30.24 -57.26 -30.82
CA PRO A 301 31.52 -57.22 -30.06
C PRO A 301 32.75 -56.48 -30.68
N ILE A 302 33.60 -55.94 -29.77
CA ILE A 302 35.11 -56.00 -29.69
C ILE A 302 36.06 -55.22 -30.67
N ASP A 303 36.85 -54.34 -30.02
CA ASP A 303 38.27 -53.86 -30.14
C ASP A 303 39.05 -53.56 -31.45
N SER A 304 39.71 -52.39 -31.46
CA SER A 304 41.20 -52.26 -31.50
C SER A 304 41.72 -50.82 -31.24
N THR A 305 42.78 -50.70 -30.43
CA THR A 305 43.64 -49.50 -30.20
C THR A 305 44.95 -49.60 -31.04
N PRO A 306 45.93 -48.64 -31.03
CA PRO A 306 46.08 -47.38 -30.27
C PRO A 306 46.49 -46.14 -31.12
N GLY A 307 46.63 -44.95 -30.48
CA GLY A 307 47.25 -43.76 -31.10
C GLY A 307 47.29 -42.51 -30.20
N GLU A 308 48.38 -42.33 -29.44
CA GLU A 308 48.78 -41.08 -28.75
C GLU A 308 49.64 -40.19 -29.70
N PRO A 309 50.05 -38.96 -29.30
CA PRO A 309 49.29 -37.89 -28.64
C PRO A 309 49.53 -36.52 -29.34
N ASN A 310 48.84 -35.43 -28.93
CA ASN A 310 49.53 -34.15 -28.65
C ASN A 310 48.64 -33.00 -28.12
N ASN A 311 49.34 -32.08 -27.43
CA ASN A 311 48.99 -30.67 -27.18
C ASN A 311 47.96 -30.31 -26.09
N ASN A 312 48.48 -30.30 -24.85
CA ASN A 312 48.60 -29.07 -24.04
C ASN A 312 47.36 -28.17 -23.87
N VAL A 313 46.68 -28.34 -22.73
CA VAL A 313 46.07 -27.20 -22.02
C VAL A 313 46.98 -26.83 -20.85
N GLN A 314 47.75 -25.75 -21.00
CA GLN A 314 48.42 -25.13 -19.86
C GLN A 314 47.41 -24.30 -19.06
N THR A 315 47.33 -24.60 -17.77
CA THR A 315 46.94 -23.60 -16.76
C THR A 315 47.84 -22.38 -16.89
N GLN A 316 47.27 -21.18 -16.98
CA GLN A 316 48.04 -19.95 -16.83
C GLN A 316 47.38 -18.99 -15.82
N ALA A 317 48.23 -18.41 -14.98
CA ALA A 317 47.85 -17.77 -13.73
C ALA A 317 47.53 -16.27 -13.87
N ARG A 318 46.87 -15.77 -12.82
CA ARG A 318 46.84 -14.38 -12.31
C ARG A 318 47.71 -13.37 -13.07
N ARG A 319 47.09 -12.33 -13.61
CA ARG A 319 47.76 -11.04 -13.85
C ARG A 319 47.52 -10.09 -12.68
N SER A 320 48.61 -9.60 -12.09
CA SER A 320 48.61 -8.50 -11.14
C SER A 320 48.41 -7.16 -11.85
N LEU A 321 47.77 -6.21 -11.16
CA LEU A 321 47.70 -4.80 -11.56
C LEU A 321 48.73 -4.00 -10.77
N ASN A 322 49.43 -3.08 -11.44
CA ASN A 322 50.54 -2.33 -10.86
C ASN A 322 50.07 -1.16 -9.95
N PRO A 323 50.80 -0.79 -8.89
CA PRO A 323 50.32 0.16 -7.88
C PRO A 323 50.36 1.66 -8.28
N GLY A 324 50.63 1.98 -9.55
CA GLY A 324 50.94 3.36 -9.99
C GLY A 324 49.74 4.24 -10.34
N THR A 325 48.60 3.67 -10.72
CA THR A 325 47.50 4.43 -11.36
C THR A 325 46.48 4.99 -10.36
N ILE A 326 46.42 4.45 -9.13
CA ILE A 326 45.41 4.82 -8.13
C ILE A 326 45.73 6.18 -7.47
N ALA A 327 47.00 6.62 -7.49
CA ALA A 327 47.41 7.91 -6.92
C ALA A 327 47.05 9.13 -7.80
N ALA A 328 46.73 8.94 -9.09
CA ALA A 328 46.54 10.05 -10.04
C ALA A 328 45.11 10.63 -10.06
N ILE A 329 44.10 9.89 -9.58
CA ILE A 329 42.70 10.31 -9.65
C ILE A 329 42.29 11.10 -8.39
N ALA A 330 42.81 10.72 -7.21
CA ALA A 330 42.48 11.37 -5.94
C ALA A 330 42.89 12.86 -5.83
N VAL A 331 43.81 13.34 -6.69
CA VAL A 331 44.28 14.74 -6.67
C VAL A 331 43.44 15.65 -7.57
N ALA A 332 42.72 15.11 -8.56
CA ALA A 332 41.87 15.89 -9.48
C ALA A 332 40.56 16.34 -8.81
N ASP A 333 39.90 15.44 -8.05
CA ASP A 333 38.59 15.71 -7.47
C ASP A 333 38.61 16.77 -6.34
N LEU A 334 39.72 16.84 -5.57
CA LEU A 334 39.90 17.84 -4.52
C LEU A 334 40.01 19.28 -5.08
N ALA A 335 40.63 19.45 -6.25
CA ALA A 335 40.68 20.75 -6.92
C ALA A 335 39.31 21.18 -7.47
N GLY A 336 38.56 20.24 -8.06
CA GLY A 336 37.21 20.49 -8.57
C GLY A 336 36.23 20.94 -7.49
N LEU A 337 36.20 20.23 -6.36
CA LEU A 337 35.34 20.58 -5.21
C LEU A 337 35.66 21.96 -4.63
N SER A 338 36.95 22.34 -4.60
CA SER A 338 37.41 23.65 -4.12
C SER A 338 36.89 24.80 -4.99
N ILE A 339 36.88 24.62 -6.32
CA ILE A 339 36.37 25.62 -7.27
C ILE A 339 34.84 25.75 -7.16
N ILE A 340 34.12 24.64 -7.03
CA ILE A 340 32.66 24.64 -6.86
C ILE A 340 32.26 25.36 -5.55
N ALA A 341 32.96 25.10 -4.45
CA ALA A 341 32.73 25.80 -3.17
C ALA A 341 32.95 27.31 -3.29
N MET A 342 34.01 27.75 -3.98
CA MET A 342 34.26 29.18 -4.27
C MET A 342 33.12 29.83 -5.08
N VAL A 343 32.61 29.15 -6.11
CA VAL A 343 31.50 29.67 -6.93
C VAL A 343 30.21 29.78 -6.11
N ILE A 344 29.90 28.79 -5.27
CA ILE A 344 28.73 28.83 -4.38
C ILE A 344 28.82 29.99 -3.38
N LEU A 345 29.99 30.19 -2.77
CA LEU A 345 30.22 31.33 -1.86
C LEU A 345 30.13 32.68 -2.58
N TYR A 346 30.63 32.77 -3.82
CA TYR A 346 30.54 33.99 -4.64
C TYR A 346 29.08 34.34 -5.00
N VAL A 347 28.28 33.35 -5.43
CA VAL A 347 26.84 33.52 -5.72
C VAL A 347 26.07 33.88 -4.44
N TYR A 348 26.41 33.28 -3.30
CA TYR A 348 25.82 33.63 -2.01
C TYR A 348 26.12 35.09 -1.60
N GLN A 349 27.37 35.56 -1.78
CA GLN A 349 27.72 36.95 -1.53
C GLN A 349 27.02 37.93 -2.48
N LEU A 350 26.89 37.61 -3.77
CA LEU A 350 26.11 38.40 -4.72
C LEU A 350 24.63 38.50 -4.31
N LYS A 351 24.01 37.38 -3.93
CA LYS A 351 22.61 37.34 -3.48
C LYS A 351 22.43 38.14 -2.17
N LYS A 352 23.39 38.06 -1.23
CA LYS A 352 23.41 38.86 0.00
C LYS A 352 23.57 40.36 -0.28
N ARG A 353 24.36 40.74 -1.29
CA ARG A 353 24.53 42.16 -1.68
C ARG A 353 23.28 42.74 -2.38
N ASN A 354 22.54 41.92 -3.12
CA ASN A 354 21.29 42.33 -3.76
C ASN A 354 20.09 42.35 -2.81
N GLY A 355 20.17 41.70 -1.64
CA GLY A 355 19.15 41.75 -0.59
C GLY A 355 19.08 43.06 0.19
N LEU A 356 19.94 44.04 -0.13
CA LEU A 356 20.05 45.32 0.59
C LEU A 356 19.68 46.54 -0.27
N HIS A 357 18.73 46.40 -1.20
CA HIS A 357 18.25 47.55 -1.99
C HIS A 357 16.80 47.47 -2.50
N THR A 358 15.84 47.08 -1.64
CA THR A 358 14.40 47.19 -1.97
C THR A 358 13.54 47.69 -0.80
N GLN A 359 13.75 48.94 -0.41
CA GLN A 359 12.76 49.79 0.28
C GLN A 359 12.90 51.24 -0.23
N SER A 360 11.79 51.99 -0.26
CA SER A 360 11.57 53.20 -1.08
C SER A 360 11.34 52.85 -2.57
N THR A 361 10.33 53.38 -3.28
CA THR A 361 9.57 54.63 -3.09
C THR A 361 8.15 54.53 -3.63
N THR A 362 7.19 55.22 -3.00
CA THR A 362 5.79 55.38 -3.48
C THR A 362 5.58 56.78 -4.07
N SER A 363 5.17 56.92 -5.34
CA SER A 363 4.60 58.20 -5.85
C SER A 363 3.95 58.14 -7.26
N ASN A 364 2.61 58.17 -7.29
CA ASN A 364 1.70 59.01 -8.12
C ASN A 364 1.73 59.11 -9.68
N LEU A 365 0.53 59.51 -10.17
CA LEU A 365 0.08 59.89 -11.53
C LEU A 365 -0.27 58.71 -12.47
N GLU A 366 -1.42 58.69 -13.19
CA GLU A 366 -2.36 59.77 -13.61
C GLU A 366 -3.89 59.46 -13.44
N LYS A 367 -4.73 60.50 -13.51
CA LYS A 367 -6.23 60.45 -13.54
C LYS A 367 -6.73 60.37 -15.01
N LYS A 368 -7.99 60.02 -15.36
CA LYS A 368 -9.31 60.69 -15.14
C LYS A 368 -10.38 59.95 -16.03
N PRO A 369 -11.70 60.28 -16.06
CA PRO A 369 -12.61 60.93 -15.10
C PRO A 369 -13.84 60.08 -14.69
N ASP A 370 -14.60 60.58 -13.71
CA ASP A 370 -15.86 60.04 -13.18
C ASP A 370 -17.10 60.20 -14.09
N VAL A 371 -18.13 59.36 -13.84
CA VAL A 371 -19.56 59.74 -13.94
C VAL A 371 -20.30 59.19 -12.71
N ASN A 372 -20.92 60.07 -11.92
CA ASN A 372 -21.92 59.76 -10.90
C ASN A 372 -23.32 60.17 -11.41
N PRO A 373 -24.41 59.61 -10.86
CA PRO A 373 -25.15 60.40 -9.87
C PRO A 373 -25.80 59.62 -8.70
N VAL A 374 -25.70 60.24 -7.50
CA VAL A 374 -26.78 60.49 -6.50
C VAL A 374 -27.44 59.31 -5.75
N SER A 375 -27.21 59.31 -4.41
CA SER A 375 -28.13 59.16 -3.24
C SER A 375 -29.30 58.13 -3.25
N THR A 376 -29.79 57.55 -2.13
CA THR A 376 -29.93 58.05 -0.74
C THR A 376 -30.33 56.90 0.24
N LEU A 377 -29.94 56.99 1.53
CA LEU A 377 -30.46 56.39 2.79
C LEU A 377 -31.14 54.97 2.91
N MET A 378 -30.88 54.35 4.07
CA MET A 378 -31.33 53.05 4.64
C MET A 378 -32.80 52.99 5.17
N PRO A 379 -33.29 51.94 5.88
CA PRO A 379 -33.33 50.48 5.60
C PRO A 379 -34.73 49.81 5.89
N SER A 380 -34.98 48.58 5.40
CA SER A 380 -36.09 47.69 5.81
C SER A 380 -35.87 46.26 5.24
N SER A 381 -36.37 45.13 5.76
CA SER A 381 -37.04 44.75 7.02
C SER A 381 -36.79 43.24 7.32
N CYS A 382 -37.09 42.80 8.56
CA CYS A 382 -37.24 41.45 9.17
C CYS A 382 -37.32 40.18 8.28
N SER A 383 -37.03 38.94 8.72
CA SER A 383 -36.87 38.28 10.07
C SER A 383 -36.10 36.95 9.87
N SER A 384 -35.08 36.52 10.65
CA SER A 384 -34.95 36.23 12.10
C SER A 384 -35.63 34.94 12.61
N CYS A 385 -34.81 33.88 12.82
CA CYS A 385 -34.88 32.80 13.85
C CYS A 385 -36.12 31.85 13.91
N MET A 386 -36.10 30.64 14.52
CA MET A 386 -35.17 30.03 15.49
C MET A 386 -35.17 28.46 15.49
N LYS A 387 -34.14 27.88 16.13
CA LYS A 387 -33.88 26.49 16.62
C LYS A 387 -35.06 25.54 16.93
N ILE A 388 -34.77 24.22 16.97
CA ILE A 388 -35.16 23.26 18.05
C ILE A 388 -34.21 22.04 18.11
N LYS A 389 -34.26 21.27 19.23
CA LYS A 389 -33.31 20.25 19.72
C LYS A 389 -33.69 18.78 19.42
N LEU A 390 -32.70 17.88 19.64
CA LEU A 390 -32.82 16.43 19.95
C LEU A 390 -34.05 16.00 20.78
N VAL A 391 -34.54 14.76 20.58
CA VAL A 391 -34.37 13.58 21.48
C VAL A 391 -34.96 12.29 20.84
N GLU A 392 -34.55 11.14 21.39
CA GLU A 392 -34.54 9.72 20.99
C GLU A 392 -35.85 8.94 20.64
N THR A 393 -35.59 7.73 20.09
CA THR A 393 -36.37 6.45 20.17
C THR A 393 -37.80 6.34 19.62
N SER A 394 -38.00 5.43 18.64
CA SER A 394 -38.51 4.07 18.90
C SER A 394 -38.63 3.22 17.61
N GLU A 395 -38.76 1.91 17.78
CA GLU A 395 -38.84 0.87 16.72
C GLU A 395 -40.17 0.92 15.95
N THR A 396 -40.20 0.42 14.69
CA THR A 396 -41.05 -0.72 14.26
C THR A 396 -40.88 -1.04 12.76
N ALA A 397 -41.37 -2.21 12.33
CA ALA A 397 -41.02 -2.87 11.07
C ALA A 397 -42.04 -2.68 9.92
N SER A 398 -41.63 -3.19 8.75
CA SER A 398 -42.40 -3.98 7.76
C SER A 398 -42.73 -3.38 6.38
N SER A 399 -42.36 -4.21 5.39
CA SER A 399 -43.01 -4.54 4.11
C SER A 399 -43.28 -3.49 3.02
N ASP A 400 -42.55 -3.69 1.92
CA ASP A 400 -43.02 -3.88 0.53
C ASP A 400 -44.49 -3.62 0.20
N SER A 401 -44.71 -2.86 -0.89
CA SER A 401 -45.72 -3.21 -1.90
C SER A 401 -45.37 -2.61 -3.27
N GLU A 402 -45.39 -3.45 -4.30
CA GLU A 402 -45.27 -3.06 -5.70
C GLU A 402 -46.58 -2.42 -6.21
N LEU A 403 -46.49 -1.48 -7.14
CA LEU A 403 -47.60 -1.11 -8.03
C LEU A 403 -47.07 -0.81 -9.45
N GLU A 404 -47.35 -1.71 -10.38
CA GLU A 404 -47.36 -1.42 -11.81
C GLU A 404 -48.72 -0.83 -12.21
N GLU A 405 -48.75 0.06 -13.21
CA GLU A 405 -49.66 -0.12 -14.36
C GLU A 405 -49.22 0.68 -15.60
N LYS A 406 -49.00 -0.06 -16.71
CA LYS A 406 -49.56 0.12 -18.09
C LYS A 406 -49.67 1.52 -18.73
N ASN A 407 -49.66 1.67 -20.05
CA ASN A 407 -49.11 0.93 -21.21
C ASN A 407 -49.44 1.78 -22.44
N GLN A 408 -48.61 1.80 -23.49
CA GLN A 408 -49.12 2.03 -24.84
C GLN A 408 -48.23 1.36 -25.90
N ASP A 409 -48.84 0.46 -26.67
CA ASP A 409 -48.17 -0.45 -27.61
C ASP A 409 -47.78 0.18 -28.95
N PHE A 410 -46.67 -0.31 -29.52
CA PHE A 410 -46.57 -0.63 -30.95
C PHE A 410 -45.62 -1.83 -31.16
N ASN A 411 -45.81 -2.59 -32.24
CA ASN A 411 -45.36 -3.99 -32.42
C ASN A 411 -44.97 -4.21 -33.91
N VAL A 412 -44.10 -5.13 -34.38
CA VAL A 412 -43.62 -6.43 -33.85
C VAL A 412 -42.12 -6.68 -34.17
N SER A 413 -41.43 -7.38 -33.25
CA SER A 413 -40.21 -8.25 -33.28
C SER A 413 -39.44 -8.62 -34.59
N PRO A 414 -38.31 -9.38 -34.54
CA PRO A 414 -37.18 -9.38 -33.58
C PRO A 414 -35.77 -9.47 -34.24
N ALA A 415 -34.78 -8.70 -33.75
CA ALA A 415 -33.36 -9.05 -33.87
C ALA A 415 -32.52 -8.38 -32.76
N GLU A 416 -32.13 -9.20 -31.78
CA GLU A 416 -30.88 -9.19 -31.02
C GLU A 416 -30.18 -7.85 -30.66
N ALA A 417 -30.16 -7.57 -29.35
CA ALA A 417 -29.09 -6.92 -28.58
C ALA A 417 -28.39 -5.66 -29.15
N TYR A 418 -28.63 -4.50 -28.53
CA TYR A 418 -27.61 -3.67 -27.85
C TYR A 418 -28.22 -2.34 -27.38
N GLN A 419 -28.35 -2.12 -26.06
CA GLN A 419 -28.39 -0.78 -25.45
C GLN A 419 -28.29 -0.84 -23.90
N LYS A 420 -27.07 -0.95 -23.38
CA LYS A 420 -26.72 -0.42 -22.04
C LYS A 420 -25.95 0.88 -22.27
N GLY A 421 -26.64 2.01 -22.11
CA GLY A 421 -26.12 3.33 -22.51
C GLY A 421 -25.02 3.85 -21.59
N GLY A 422 -23.76 3.63 -21.96
CA GLY A 422 -22.60 4.35 -21.42
C GLY A 422 -22.05 5.38 -22.39
N LYS A 423 -21.35 6.40 -21.87
CA LYS A 423 -20.78 7.49 -22.65
C LYS A 423 -19.26 7.38 -22.72
N LEU A 424 -18.73 7.19 -23.92
CA LEU A 424 -17.30 7.35 -24.21
C LEU A 424 -16.99 8.83 -24.47
N VAL A 425 -15.95 9.36 -23.85
CA VAL A 425 -15.47 10.74 -24.01
C VAL A 425 -13.99 10.72 -24.38
N ILE A 426 -13.71 10.98 -25.65
CA ILE A 426 -12.36 11.19 -26.15
C ILE A 426 -11.89 12.58 -25.70
N VAL A 427 -10.70 12.67 -25.11
CA VAL A 427 -10.20 13.93 -24.54
C VAL A 427 -9.20 14.65 -25.48
N ASN A 428 -8.64 13.94 -26.47
CA ASN A 428 -7.76 14.50 -27.49
C ASN A 428 -8.45 14.62 -28.87
N GLN A 429 -8.44 15.81 -29.47
CA GLN A 429 -9.00 16.09 -30.80
C GLN A 429 -8.02 15.70 -31.94
N GLY A 430 -7.49 14.48 -31.93
CA GLY A 430 -6.45 14.02 -32.87
C GLY A 430 -6.82 12.76 -33.64
N ASN A 431 -7.50 12.93 -34.78
CA ASN A 431 -7.69 12.06 -35.96
C ASN A 431 -7.97 10.54 -35.84
N GLU A 432 -7.94 9.91 -34.67
CA GLU A 432 -8.47 8.56 -34.47
C GLU A 432 -9.62 8.62 -33.46
N GLN A 433 -10.85 8.60 -33.97
CA GLN A 433 -12.04 8.39 -33.14
C GLN A 433 -12.09 6.92 -32.74
N LEU A 434 -11.60 6.60 -31.54
CA LEU A 434 -11.83 5.31 -30.92
C LEU A 434 -13.32 5.17 -30.62
N GLU A 435 -14.01 4.31 -31.36
CA GLU A 435 -15.41 3.97 -31.10
C GLU A 435 -15.52 2.94 -29.97
N LEU A 436 -16.58 3.04 -29.16
CA LEU A 436 -16.79 2.16 -28.01
C LEU A 436 -16.91 0.69 -28.44
N GLU A 437 -17.59 0.42 -29.55
CA GLU A 437 -17.74 -0.93 -30.08
C GLU A 437 -16.40 -1.56 -30.47
N THR A 438 -15.49 -0.79 -31.07
CA THR A 438 -14.16 -1.27 -31.46
C THR A 438 -13.32 -1.60 -30.23
N LEU A 439 -13.47 -0.85 -29.13
CA LEU A 439 -12.82 -1.15 -27.85
C LEU A 439 -13.41 -2.39 -27.17
N LEU A 440 -14.73 -2.60 -27.26
CA LEU A 440 -15.40 -3.78 -26.70
C LEU A 440 -15.13 -5.07 -27.49
N LYS A 441 -14.86 -4.96 -28.80
CA LYS A 441 -14.43 -6.06 -29.68
C LYS A 441 -12.92 -6.35 -29.60
N ALA A 442 -12.14 -5.51 -28.92
CA ALA A 442 -10.70 -5.64 -28.84
C ALA A 442 -10.27 -6.89 -28.05
N SER A 443 -9.22 -7.56 -28.51
CA SER A 443 -8.60 -8.63 -27.71
C SER A 443 -7.96 -8.03 -26.46
N ALA A 444 -8.27 -8.59 -25.30
CA ALA A 444 -7.86 -8.06 -24.00
C ALA A 444 -7.06 -9.09 -23.19
N TYR A 445 -5.95 -8.65 -22.60
CA TYR A 445 -5.22 -9.44 -21.61
C TYR A 445 -4.81 -8.58 -20.41
N VAL A 446 -4.95 -9.15 -19.21
CA VAL A 446 -4.68 -8.44 -17.94
C VAL A 446 -3.17 -8.19 -17.82
N LEU A 447 -2.80 -6.93 -17.61
CA LEU A 447 -1.44 -6.49 -17.30
C LEU A 447 -1.18 -6.45 -15.78
N GLY A 448 -2.23 -6.23 -14.99
CA GLY A 448 -2.15 -6.22 -13.54
C GLY A 448 -3.45 -5.77 -12.88
N THR A 449 -3.52 -5.95 -11.56
CA THR A 449 -4.65 -5.52 -10.72
C THR A 449 -4.12 -4.70 -9.54
N SER A 450 -4.89 -3.70 -9.09
CA SER A 450 -4.52 -2.77 -8.02
C SER A 450 -5.79 -2.27 -7.32
N GLY A 451 -6.04 -2.74 -6.09
CA GLY A 451 -7.31 -2.55 -5.40
C GLY A 451 -8.50 -3.02 -6.24
N SER A 452 -9.56 -2.21 -6.30
CA SER A 452 -10.74 -2.46 -7.16
C SER A 452 -10.50 -2.18 -8.65
N SER A 453 -9.26 -1.92 -9.08
CA SER A 453 -8.91 -1.50 -10.43
C SER A 453 -8.15 -2.59 -11.18
N ILE A 454 -8.57 -2.88 -12.42
CA ILE A 454 -7.92 -3.85 -13.31
C ILE A 454 -7.35 -3.09 -14.50
N VAL A 455 -6.09 -3.38 -14.84
CA VAL A 455 -5.42 -2.81 -16.01
C VAL A 455 -5.19 -3.92 -17.02
N TYR A 456 -5.65 -3.71 -18.25
CA TYR A 456 -5.49 -4.65 -19.35
C TYR A 456 -4.94 -3.94 -20.59
N LYS A 457 -4.20 -4.68 -21.42
CA LYS A 457 -3.90 -4.25 -22.77
C LYS A 457 -5.04 -4.68 -23.66
N ALA A 458 -5.67 -3.70 -24.30
CA ALA A 458 -6.60 -3.91 -25.40
C ALA A 458 -5.83 -3.78 -26.72
N VAL A 459 -5.99 -4.73 -27.64
CA VAL A 459 -5.42 -4.66 -29.00
C VAL A 459 -6.58 -4.71 -30.00
N LEU A 460 -6.69 -3.66 -30.80
CA LEU A 460 -7.67 -3.52 -31.87
C LEU A 460 -7.30 -4.39 -33.08
N GLU A 461 -8.25 -4.62 -33.99
CA GLU A 461 -8.06 -5.39 -35.23
C GLU A 461 -6.96 -4.81 -36.15
N ASN A 462 -6.73 -3.50 -36.11
CA ASN A 462 -5.66 -2.83 -36.86
C ASN A 462 -4.26 -2.95 -36.20
N GLY A 463 -4.15 -3.65 -35.06
CA GLY A 463 -2.91 -3.81 -34.30
C GLY A 463 -2.59 -2.68 -33.32
N THR A 464 -3.37 -1.58 -33.30
CA THR A 464 -3.20 -0.51 -32.31
C THR A 464 -3.52 -1.02 -30.91
N ALA A 465 -2.64 -0.72 -29.95
CA ALA A 465 -2.76 -1.16 -28.57
C ALA A 465 -3.01 0.01 -27.60
N PHE A 466 -3.88 -0.21 -26.63
CA PHE A 466 -4.20 0.72 -25.54
C PHE A 466 -3.99 0.06 -24.18
N ALA A 467 -3.58 0.85 -23.18
CA ALA A 467 -3.64 0.46 -21.79
C ALA A 467 -4.97 0.96 -21.21
N VAL A 468 -5.86 0.05 -20.86
CA VAL A 468 -7.20 0.38 -20.33
C VAL A 468 -7.24 0.03 -18.85
N ARG A 469 -7.58 1.03 -18.02
CA ARG A 469 -7.77 0.89 -16.58
C ARG A 469 -9.26 0.91 -16.27
N ARG A 470 -9.81 -0.24 -15.89
CA ARG A 470 -11.13 -0.36 -15.24
C ARG A 470 -11.02 0.11 -13.80
N ILE A 471 -11.95 0.94 -13.35
CA ILE A 471 -12.07 1.43 -11.98
C ILE A 471 -13.32 0.80 -11.37
N GLY A 472 -13.15 0.07 -10.27
CA GLY A 472 -14.26 -0.53 -9.52
C GLY A 472 -15.12 0.49 -8.81
N ASP A 473 -16.30 0.06 -8.35
CA ASP A 473 -17.48 0.92 -8.32
C ASP A 473 -17.56 1.93 -7.15
N SER A 474 -16.51 2.05 -6.33
CA SER A 474 -16.55 2.67 -5.00
C SER A 474 -16.03 4.10 -4.88
N SER A 475 -15.40 4.70 -5.91
CA SER A 475 -14.63 5.95 -5.74
C SER A 475 -15.29 7.24 -6.25
N VAL A 476 -16.21 7.18 -7.22
CA VAL A 476 -16.87 8.38 -7.76
C VAL A 476 -18.35 8.12 -8.08
N ALA A 477 -19.23 8.88 -7.42
CA ALA A 477 -20.69 8.77 -7.54
C ALA A 477 -21.31 9.65 -8.65
N ARG A 478 -20.54 10.56 -9.27
CA ARG A 478 -21.05 11.54 -10.25
C ARG A 478 -20.12 11.68 -11.46
N LEU A 479 -20.70 11.52 -12.66
CA LEU A 479 -20.00 11.69 -13.94
C LEU A 479 -19.24 13.02 -14.04
N LYS A 480 -19.83 14.13 -13.57
CA LYS A 480 -19.22 15.46 -13.65
C LYS A 480 -17.92 15.56 -12.86
N ASP A 481 -17.84 14.89 -11.72
CA ASP A 481 -16.67 14.92 -10.84
C ASP A 481 -15.56 14.03 -11.43
N PHE A 482 -15.93 12.87 -11.97
CA PHE A 482 -15.03 12.00 -12.73
C PHE A 482 -14.45 12.69 -13.98
N GLU A 483 -15.32 13.30 -14.79
CA GLU A 483 -14.91 14.05 -15.98
C GLU A 483 -13.98 15.22 -15.63
N SER A 484 -14.22 15.91 -14.51
CA SER A 484 -13.34 16.98 -14.01
C SER A 484 -11.95 16.45 -13.65
N GLN A 485 -11.87 15.33 -12.93
CA GLN A 485 -10.60 14.67 -12.58
C GLN A 485 -9.83 14.23 -13.83
N VAL A 486 -10.49 13.50 -14.74
CA VAL A 486 -9.86 12.99 -15.98
C VAL A 486 -9.43 14.13 -16.90
N ARG A 487 -10.22 15.21 -17.03
CA ARG A 487 -9.80 16.42 -17.78
C ARG A 487 -8.71 17.22 -17.08
N GLY A 488 -8.58 17.11 -15.76
CA GLY A 488 -7.43 17.63 -15.00
C GLY A 488 -6.15 16.90 -15.41
N ILE A 489 -6.18 15.56 -15.39
CA ILE A 489 -5.08 14.69 -15.82
C ILE A 489 -4.69 14.97 -17.28
N ALA A 490 -5.67 15.07 -18.19
CA ALA A 490 -5.42 15.29 -19.62
C ALA A 490 -4.74 16.62 -19.97
N LYS A 491 -4.84 17.64 -19.09
CA LYS A 491 -4.16 18.93 -19.28
C LYS A 491 -2.66 18.86 -18.98
N LEU A 492 -2.19 17.82 -18.29
CA LEU A 492 -0.79 17.65 -17.91
C LEU A 492 0.01 17.11 -19.10
N LYS A 493 0.74 18.00 -19.78
CA LYS A 493 1.70 17.63 -20.83
C LYS A 493 3.09 17.51 -20.23
N HIS A 494 3.60 16.28 -20.11
CA HIS A 494 4.94 15.99 -19.61
C HIS A 494 5.55 14.83 -20.41
N PRO A 495 6.85 14.86 -20.78
CA PRO A 495 7.48 13.82 -21.61
C PRO A 495 7.47 12.42 -20.96
N ASN A 496 7.41 12.34 -19.63
CA ASN A 496 7.40 11.07 -18.89
C ASN A 496 5.98 10.66 -18.42
N LEU A 497 4.91 11.29 -18.92
CA LEU A 497 3.53 10.87 -18.64
C LEU A 497 2.93 10.20 -19.89
N VAL A 498 2.34 9.03 -19.69
CA VAL A 498 1.61 8.33 -20.75
C VAL A 498 0.38 9.15 -21.14
N LYS A 499 0.21 9.37 -22.45
CA LYS A 499 -0.87 10.18 -22.99
C LYS A 499 -2.23 9.52 -22.74
N LEU A 500 -3.09 10.24 -22.03
CA LEU A 500 -4.48 9.90 -21.78
C LEU A 500 -5.31 10.15 -23.05
N VAL A 501 -5.97 9.12 -23.57
CA VAL A 501 -6.76 9.14 -24.81
C VAL A 501 -8.21 9.56 -24.53
N GLY A 502 -8.83 8.94 -23.53
CA GLY A 502 -10.23 9.15 -23.20
C GLY A 502 -10.67 8.41 -21.94
N PHE A 503 -11.96 8.50 -21.65
CA PHE A 503 -12.61 7.73 -20.58
C PHE A 503 -14.00 7.26 -21.00
N TYR A 504 -14.45 6.16 -20.40
CA TYR A 504 -15.80 5.64 -20.54
C TYR A 504 -16.51 5.68 -19.20
N TRP A 505 -17.79 6.06 -19.22
CA TRP A 505 -18.69 6.02 -18.07
C TRP A 505 -19.96 5.25 -18.45
N GLY A 506 -20.07 4.01 -18.00
CA GLY A 506 -21.29 3.22 -17.99
C GLY A 506 -21.85 3.09 -16.58
N ASN A 507 -23.03 2.46 -16.47
CA ASN A 507 -23.68 2.23 -15.17
C ASN A 507 -22.91 1.23 -14.30
N ASP A 508 -22.36 0.17 -14.92
CA ASP A 508 -21.67 -0.93 -14.23
C ASP A 508 -20.13 -0.83 -14.31
N GLU A 509 -19.60 0.07 -15.15
CA GLU A 509 -18.17 0.12 -15.50
C GLU A 509 -17.68 1.54 -15.80
N LYS A 510 -16.53 1.90 -15.20
CA LYS A 510 -15.82 3.17 -15.40
C LYS A 510 -14.43 2.86 -15.91
N LEU A 511 -14.05 3.36 -17.09
CA LEU A 511 -12.76 3.06 -17.73
C LEU A 511 -11.96 4.35 -18.01
N VAL A 512 -10.64 4.27 -17.88
CA VAL A 512 -9.69 5.31 -18.30
C VAL A 512 -8.70 4.71 -19.29
N ILE A 513 -8.51 5.35 -20.44
CA ILE A 513 -7.84 4.77 -21.62
C ILE A 513 -6.58 5.57 -21.95
N TYR A 514 -5.43 4.90 -22.03
CA TYR A 514 -4.12 5.49 -22.31
C TYR A 514 -3.47 4.85 -23.55
N ASP A 515 -2.58 5.59 -24.22
CA ASP A 515 -1.70 5.02 -25.26
C ASP A 515 -0.85 3.87 -24.64
N PHE A 516 -0.75 2.71 -25.31
CA PHE A 516 0.10 1.61 -24.80
C PHE A 516 1.59 1.87 -25.06
N VAL A 517 2.44 1.62 -24.06
CA VAL A 517 3.90 1.73 -24.18
C VAL A 517 4.52 0.35 -24.03
N SER A 518 5.23 -0.12 -25.06
CA SER A 518 5.74 -1.50 -25.14
C SER A 518 7.01 -1.79 -24.34
N ASN A 519 7.83 -0.78 -24.03
CA ASN A 519 9.17 -0.93 -23.43
C ASN A 519 9.39 -0.06 -22.19
N GLY A 520 8.38 0.13 -21.33
CA GLY A 520 8.44 1.07 -20.20
C GLY A 520 8.06 0.45 -18.85
N SER A 521 9.05 0.02 -18.08
CA SER A 521 8.93 -0.12 -16.62
C SER A 521 9.65 1.05 -15.93
N LEU A 522 9.05 1.64 -14.91
CA LEU A 522 9.73 2.60 -14.02
C LEU A 522 10.38 1.91 -12.80
N GLY A 523 10.67 0.61 -12.90
CA GLY A 523 11.62 -0.07 -12.03
C GLY A 523 13.06 0.09 -12.54
N CYS A 524 13.93 0.72 -11.74
CA CYS A 524 15.36 1.01 -11.97
C CYS A 524 15.72 2.30 -12.73
N SER A 525 15.74 3.43 -12.01
CA SER A 525 16.71 4.51 -12.27
C SER A 525 17.16 5.14 -10.95
N SER A 526 18.48 5.24 -10.76
CA SER A 526 19.09 5.73 -9.51
C SER A 526 18.71 7.18 -9.19
N TYR A 527 18.67 7.47 -7.89
CA TYR A 527 18.55 8.82 -7.32
C TYR A 527 19.36 9.88 -8.10
N SER A 528 18.66 10.89 -8.61
CA SER A 528 19.23 12.22 -8.83
C SER A 528 18.20 13.30 -8.49
N LYS A 529 18.64 14.32 -7.76
CA LYS A 529 17.77 15.33 -7.15
C LYS A 529 17.14 16.25 -8.21
N TYR A 530 15.81 16.31 -8.30
CA TYR A 530 15.05 17.56 -8.42
C TYR A 530 13.60 17.35 -7.94
N ARG A 531 13.02 18.38 -7.30
CA ARG A 531 11.68 18.35 -6.67
C ARG A 531 10.54 18.44 -7.69
N THR A 532 9.59 17.53 -7.61
CA THR A 532 8.18 17.72 -8.02
C THR A 532 7.26 16.99 -7.01
N PRO A 533 6.00 17.45 -6.81
CA PRO A 533 5.11 16.92 -5.77
C PRO A 533 4.45 15.58 -6.17
N PRO A 534 4.10 14.70 -5.21
CA PRO A 534 3.58 13.37 -5.48
C PRO A 534 2.06 13.36 -5.70
N TYR A 535 1.61 13.93 -6.81
CA TYR A 535 0.30 13.61 -7.40
C TYR A 535 0.50 13.40 -8.91
N LEU A 536 0.04 12.24 -9.40
CA LEU A 536 0.39 11.61 -10.68
C LEU A 536 1.83 11.04 -10.79
N SER A 537 1.98 9.80 -10.33
CA SER A 537 2.93 8.84 -10.93
C SER A 537 2.14 7.66 -11.52
N VAL A 538 2.61 7.15 -12.66
CA VAL A 538 1.89 6.21 -13.53
C VAL A 538 2.32 4.77 -13.25
N LEU A 539 1.36 3.86 -13.40
CA LEU A 539 1.43 2.39 -13.44
C LEU A 539 2.84 1.72 -13.32
N PRO A 540 3.06 0.83 -12.34
CA PRO A 540 4.12 -0.15 -12.45
C PRO A 540 3.74 -1.21 -13.52
N LEU A 541 4.65 -1.44 -14.46
CA LEU A 541 4.63 -2.60 -15.35
C LEU A 541 5.78 -3.51 -14.96
N SER A 542 5.49 -4.74 -14.55
CA SER A 542 6.45 -5.83 -14.49
C SER A 542 6.01 -6.91 -15.47
N ALA A 543 7.00 -7.52 -16.14
CA ALA A 543 6.87 -8.87 -16.64
C ALA A 543 7.10 -9.88 -15.51
#